data_AF-A0A0R0JQC0-F1
#
_entry.id   AF-A0A0R0JQC0-F1
#
_cell.length_a   1.000
_cell.length_b   1.000
_cell.length_c   1.000
_cell.angle_alpha   90.00
_cell.angle_beta   90.00
_cell.angle_gamma   90.00
#
_symmetry.space_group_name_H-M   'P 1'
#
loop_
_entity.id
_entity.type
_entity.pdbx_description
1 polymer ?
#
loop_
_entity_poly.entity_id
_entity_poly.type
_entity_poly.pdbx_seq_one_letter_code
_entity_poly.pdbx_strand_id
1 'polypeptide(L)' 'MQGITRMDAALDAMRPLGFRTQLILRTVNELLDVYGGNQGWCFIEEAYYKLLMEARHCHCFYR' A
#
# COMPACT_ATOMS: atom_id res chain seq x y z
N MET A 1 -13.05 1.04 -11.19
CA MET A 1 -11.94 0.63 -12.09
C MET A 1 -10.70 0.74 -11.24
N GLN A 2 -9.98 -0.36 -11.01
CA GLN A 2 -8.66 -0.28 -10.38
C GLN A 2 -7.77 0.56 -11.31
N GLY A 3 -7.18 1.63 -10.82
CA GLY A 3 -6.44 2.53 -11.69
C GLY A 3 -5.12 1.91 -12.21
N ILE A 4 -4.59 2.54 -13.25
CA ILE A 4 -3.53 1.98 -14.10
C ILE A 4 -2.16 2.11 -13.43
N THR A 5 -1.99 3.13 -12.59
CA THR A 5 -0.72 3.44 -11.94
C THR A 5 -0.71 2.97 -10.47
N ARG A 6 0.49 2.82 -9.90
CA ARG A 6 0.68 2.53 -8.47
C ARG A 6 0.06 3.62 -7.59
N MET A 7 0.07 4.87 -8.07
CA MET A 7 -0.59 5.99 -7.39
C MET A 7 -2.12 5.83 -7.40
N ASP A 8 -2.69 5.39 -8.51
CA ASP A 8 -4.13 5.12 -8.54
C ASP A 8 -4.49 3.95 -7.62
N ALA A 9 -3.67 2.90 -7.56
CA ALA A 9 -3.87 1.80 -6.63
C ALA A 9 -3.84 2.29 -5.16
N ALA A 10 -2.92 3.20 -4.82
CA ALA A 10 -2.89 3.85 -3.51
C ALA A 10 -4.16 4.69 -3.24
N LEU A 11 -4.66 5.43 -4.25
CA LEU A 11 -5.91 6.18 -4.12
C LEU A 11 -7.12 5.27 -3.95
N ASP A 12 -7.21 4.19 -4.73
CA ASP A 12 -8.30 3.22 -4.67
C ASP A 12 -8.33 2.47 -3.34
N ALA A 13 -7.16 2.20 -2.74
CA ALA A 13 -7.06 1.60 -1.42
C ALA A 13 -7.44 2.57 -0.29
N MET A 14 -7.02 3.83 -0.39
CA MET A 14 -7.10 4.79 0.73
C MET A 14 -8.38 5.63 0.73
N ARG A 15 -9.03 5.87 -0.42
CA ARG A 15 -10.28 6.63 -0.49
C ARG A 15 -11.44 5.97 0.27
N PRO A 16 -11.67 4.65 0.19
CA PRO A 16 -12.72 3.97 0.97
C PRO A 16 -12.52 4.09 2.49
N LEU A 17 -11.29 4.34 2.94
CA LEU A 17 -10.96 4.57 4.35
C LEU A 17 -11.21 6.03 4.79
N GLY A 18 -11.68 6.90 3.89
CA GLY A 18 -12.04 8.29 4.19
C GLY A 18 -10.90 9.30 4.04
N PHE A 19 -9.73 8.89 3.55
CA PHE A 19 -8.62 9.82 3.31
C PHE A 19 -8.86 10.67 2.06
N ARG A 20 -8.55 11.96 2.17
CA ARG A 20 -8.64 12.90 1.04
C ARG A 20 -7.53 12.61 0.03
N THR A 21 -7.86 12.65 -1.26
CA THR A 21 -6.91 12.48 -2.38
C THR A 21 -5.61 13.28 -2.20
N GLN A 22 -5.70 14.55 -1.81
CA GLN A 22 -4.52 15.41 -1.62
C GLN A 22 -3.59 14.91 -0.52
N LEU A 23 -4.15 14.40 0.59
CA LEU A 23 -3.37 13.83 1.67
C LEU A 23 -2.65 12.56 1.21
N ILE A 24 -3.36 11.67 0.49
CA ILE A 24 -2.78 10.43 -0.03
C ILE A 24 -1.62 10.73 -0.97
N LEU A 25 -1.81 11.61 -1.96
CA LEU A 25 -0.76 11.99 -2.91
C LEU A 25 0.46 12.59 -2.21
N ARG A 26 0.23 13.48 -1.23
CA ARG A 26 1.29 14.11 -0.47
C ARG A 26 2.08 13.08 0.33
N THR A 27 1.40 12.24 1.11
CA THR A 27 2.07 11.21 1.93
C THR A 27 2.84 10.22 1.07
N VAL A 28 2.29 9.77 -0.07
CA VAL A 28 3.02 8.89 -0.99
C VAL A 28 4.30 9.55 -1.49
N ASN A 29 4.24 10.81 -1.94
CA ASN A 29 5.43 11.51 -2.43
C ASN A 29 6.48 11.74 -1.32
N GLU A 30 6.05 12.09 -0.11
CA GLU A 30 6.95 12.23 1.05
C GLU A 30 7.64 10.89 1.36
N LEU A 31 6.92 9.77 1.32
CA LEU A 31 7.51 8.44 1.52
C LEU A 31 8.47 8.05 0.40
N LEU A 32 8.12 8.34 -0.87
CA LEU A 32 9.02 8.07 -1.99
C LEU A 32 10.29 8.91 -1.91
N ASP A 33 10.22 10.16 -1.48
CA ASP A 33 11.41 11.00 -1.27
C ASP A 33 12.35 10.38 -0.22
N VAL A 34 11.79 9.94 0.92
CA VAL A 34 12.56 9.28 1.99
C VAL A 34 13.17 7.96 1.54
N TYR A 35 12.46 7.16 0.74
CA TYR A 35 12.90 5.83 0.32
C TYR A 35 13.64 5.79 -1.02
N GLY A 36 14.09 6.94 -1.55
CA GLY A 36 14.93 6.98 -2.76
C GLY A 36 14.14 6.81 -4.08
N GLY A 37 12.98 7.45 -4.16
CA GLY A 37 12.12 7.49 -5.34
C GLY A 37 11.38 6.18 -5.59
N ASN A 38 11.38 5.71 -6.84
CA ASN A 38 10.55 4.59 -7.27
C ASN A 38 10.81 3.24 -6.56
N GLN A 39 11.97 3.06 -5.95
CA GLN A 39 12.25 1.86 -5.14
C GLN A 39 11.40 1.84 -3.86
N GLY A 40 11.02 3.02 -3.34
CA GLY A 40 10.27 3.16 -2.10
C GLY A 40 8.87 2.57 -2.12
N TRP A 41 8.29 2.38 -3.30
CA TRP A 41 6.97 1.80 -3.41
C TRP A 41 6.88 0.37 -2.88
N CYS A 42 7.98 -0.41 -2.88
CA CYS A 42 7.93 -1.74 -2.30
C CYS A 42 7.49 -1.67 -0.84
N PHE A 43 7.97 -0.70 -0.06
CA PHE A 43 7.58 -0.50 1.34
C PHE A 43 6.14 -0.01 1.52
N ILE A 44 5.62 0.79 0.57
CA ILE A 44 4.23 1.25 0.59
C ILE A 44 3.28 0.09 0.30
N GLU A 45 3.68 -0.82 -0.59
CA GLU A 45 2.91 -1.99 -1.00
C GLU A 45 3.18 -3.22 -0.08
N GLU A 46 4.25 -3.24 0.71
CA GLU A 46 4.68 -4.45 1.43
C GLU A 46 3.67 -4.92 2.48
N ALA A 47 2.88 -4.01 3.03
CA ALA A 47 1.82 -4.37 3.98
C ALA A 47 0.86 -5.44 3.41
N TYR A 48 0.68 -5.48 2.08
CA TYR A 48 -0.11 -6.51 1.43
C TYR A 48 0.53 -7.91 1.53
N TYR A 49 1.86 -8.02 1.43
CA TYR A 49 2.55 -9.32 1.56
C TYR A 49 2.63 -9.79 3.00
N LYS A 50 2.74 -8.88 3.98
CA LYS A 50 2.71 -9.26 5.39
C LYS A 50 1.40 -9.96 5.74
N LEU A 51 0.26 -9.45 5.27
CA LEU A 51 -1.04 -10.09 5.47
C LEU A 51 -1.13 -11.46 4.78
N LEU A 52 -0.61 -11.59 3.56
CA LEU A 52 -0.57 -12.88 2.86
C LEU A 52 0.32 -13.89 3.60
N MET A 53 1.48 -13.46 4.10
CA MET A 53 2.38 -14.28 4.90
C MET A 53 1.72 -14.70 6.21
N GLU A 54 1.11 -13.77 6.94
CA GLU A 54 0.35 -14.06 8.17
C GLU A 54 -0.80 -15.04 7.89
N ALA A 55 -1.59 -14.84 6.84
CA ALA A 55 -2.69 -15.74 6.49
C ALA A 55 -2.20 -17.16 6.14
N ARG A 56 -1.08 -17.28 5.41
CA ARG A 56 -0.49 -18.56 5.03
C ARG A 56 0.15 -19.26 6.23
N HIS A 57 0.79 -18.50 7.12
CA HIS A 57 1.47 -19.06 8.30
C HIS A 57 0.47 -19.37 9.44
N CYS A 58 -0.63 -18.63 9.55
CA CYS A 58 -1.69 -18.88 10.53
C CYS A 58 -2.62 -20.04 10.13
N HIS A 59 -2.58 -20.51 8.87
CA HIS A 59 -3.27 -21.73 8.47
C HIS A 59 -2.72 -23.00 9.15
N CYS A 60 -1.57 -22.93 9.84
CA CYS A 60 -1.09 -23.99 10.72
C CYS A 60 -1.61 -23.89 12.16
N PHE A 61 -2.30 -22.82 12.56
CA PHE A 61 -2.83 -22.68 13.93
C PHE A 61 -4.29 -23.12 14.09
N TYR A 62 -5.02 -23.34 12.99
CA TYR A 62 -6.40 -23.82 13.01
C TYR A 62 -6.59 -25.26 12.46
N ARG A 63 -5.51 -26.05 12.41
CA ARG A 63 -5.59 -27.48 12.16
C ARG A 63 -4.88 -28.25 13.27
#